data_AF-A0A7W3T758-F1
#
_entry.id   AF-A0A7W3T758-F1
#
_cell.length_a   1.000
_cell.length_b   1.000
_cell.length_c   1.000
_cell.angle_alpha   90.00
_cell.angle_beta   90.00
_cell.angle_gamma   90.00
#
_symmetry.space_group_name_H-M   'P 1'
#
loop_
_entity.id
_entity.type
_entity.pdbx_description
1 polymer ?
#
loop_
_entity_poly.entity_id
_entity_poly.type
_entity_poly.pdbx_seq_one_letter_code
_entity_poly.pdbx_strand_id
1 'polypeptide(L)' 'LLRGGPTPTPEDLGFRMLTPTEYAAAMAFPSTYRWQGTKRERVRMAGNAVTPPTARDLFHAAIEALTKS' A
#
# COMPACT_ATOMS: atom_id res chain seq x y z
N LEU A 1 3.08 10.11 -37.06
CA LEU A 1 3.38 8.76 -37.61
C LEU A 1 3.97 7.92 -36.49
N LEU A 2 3.16 7.07 -35.85
CA LEU A 2 3.68 6.04 -34.93
C LEU A 2 4.34 4.97 -35.81
N ARG A 3 5.67 4.88 -35.76
CA ARG A 3 6.43 3.86 -36.49
C ARG A 3 5.98 2.49 -35.97
N GLY A 4 5.59 1.59 -36.86
CA GLY A 4 5.18 0.21 -36.55
C GLY A 4 6.34 -0.61 -36.03
N GLY A 5 6.74 -0.38 -34.78
CA GLY A 5 7.61 -1.26 -34.02
C GLY A 5 6.84 -2.51 -33.56
N PRO A 6 7.56 -3.56 -33.14
CA PRO A 6 6.92 -4.75 -32.61
C PRO A 6 5.96 -4.40 -31.45
N THR A 7 4.76 -4.95 -31.49
CA THR A 7 3.78 -4.81 -30.41
C THR A 7 4.31 -5.57 -29.19
N PRO A 8 4.50 -4.92 -28.03
CA PRO A 8 4.96 -5.60 -26.82
C PRO A 8 3.94 -6.67 -26.42
N THR A 9 4.41 -7.85 -26.06
CA THR A 9 3.56 -8.88 -25.48
C THR A 9 3.41 -8.65 -23.97
N PRO A 10 2.40 -9.23 -23.30
CA PRO A 10 2.25 -9.10 -21.85
C PRO A 10 3.50 -9.48 -21.05
N GLU A 11 4.32 -10.39 -21.57
CA GLU A 11 5.57 -10.83 -20.97
C GLU A 11 6.65 -9.73 -20.97
N ASP A 12 6.63 -8.83 -21.96
CA ASP A 12 7.54 -7.69 -22.07
C ASP A 12 7.22 -6.58 -21.04
N LEU A 13 6.07 -6.67 -20.37
CA LEU A 13 5.57 -5.62 -19.46
C LEU A 13 6.05 -5.81 -18.01
N GLY A 14 6.75 -6.91 -17.70
CA GLY A 14 7.42 -7.10 -16.40
C GLY A 14 6.46 -7.26 -15.21
N PHE A 15 5.25 -7.77 -15.44
CA PHE A 15 4.29 -8.01 -14.36
C PHE A 15 4.84 -9.01 -13.33
N ARG A 16 4.82 -8.61 -12.06
CA ARG A 16 5.18 -9.47 -10.93
C ARG A 16 4.37 -9.13 -9.69
N MET A 17 4.38 -10.06 -8.75
CA MET A 17 3.90 -9.78 -7.40
C MET A 17 4.74 -8.68 -6.75
N LEU A 18 4.06 -7.80 -6.00
CA LEU A 18 4.71 -6.80 -5.17
C LEU A 18 5.46 -7.48 -4.02
N THR A 19 6.58 -6.88 -3.64
CA THR A 19 7.33 -7.24 -2.44
C THR A 19 6.62 -6.72 -1.19
N PRO A 20 6.90 -7.28 0.00
CA PRO A 20 6.28 -6.79 1.23
C PRO A 20 6.51 -5.30 1.49
N THR A 21 7.67 -4.77 1.12
CA THR A 21 7.99 -3.34 1.27
C THR A 21 7.17 -2.48 0.30
N GLU A 22 6.94 -2.95 -0.92
CA GLU A 22 6.06 -2.25 -1.89
C GLU A 22 4.60 -2.27 -1.43
N TYR A 23 4.11 -3.37 -0.85
CA TYR A 23 2.79 -3.40 -0.20
C TYR A 23 2.69 -2.39 0.95
N ALA A 24 3.70 -2.34 1.81
CA ALA A 24 3.75 -1.39 2.92
C ALA A 24 3.74 0.07 2.42
N ALA A 25 4.53 0.37 1.39
CA ALA A 25 4.59 1.69 0.78
C ALA A 25 3.26 2.08 0.10
N ALA A 26 2.61 1.13 -0.60
CA ALA A 26 1.29 1.34 -1.19
C ALA A 26 0.21 1.67 -0.14
N MET A 27 0.36 1.11 1.07
CA MET A 27 -0.49 1.42 2.21
C MET A 27 -0.03 2.66 3.00
N ALA A 28 0.99 3.39 2.52
CA ALA A 28 1.58 4.56 3.16
C ALA A 28 2.19 4.31 4.55
N PHE A 29 2.65 3.08 4.84
CA PHE A 29 3.46 2.84 6.03
C PHE A 29 4.84 3.50 5.87
N PRO A 30 5.39 4.10 6.95
CA PRO A 30 6.73 4.65 6.91
C PRO A 30 7.77 3.53 6.71
N SER A 31 8.87 3.85 6.02
CA SER A 31 9.98 2.89 5.80
C SER A 31 10.64 2.42 7.11
N THR A 32 10.46 3.17 8.20
CA THR A 32 10.94 2.85 9.54
C THR A 32 10.02 1.89 10.31
N TYR A 33 8.84 1.54 9.76
CA TYR A 33 7.90 0.64 10.42
C TYR A 33 8.48 -0.77 10.58
N ARG A 34 8.49 -1.28 11.81
CA ARG A 34 9.03 -2.59 12.13
C ARG A 34 7.96 -3.67 11.97
N TRP A 35 8.09 -4.44 10.89
CA TRP A 35 7.21 -5.56 10.60
C TRP A 35 7.68 -6.84 11.29
N GLN A 36 6.73 -7.56 11.88
CA GLN A 36 6.95 -8.90 12.45
C GLN A 36 6.59 -10.00 11.44
N GLY A 37 7.04 -11.23 11.70
CA GLY A 37 6.69 -12.41 10.91
C GLY A 37 7.36 -12.50 9.53
N THR A 38 6.93 -13.51 8.77
CA THR A 38 7.40 -13.89 7.44
C THR A 38 6.89 -12.96 6.34
N LYS A 39 7.46 -13.07 5.13
CA LYS A 39 7.01 -12.28 3.96
C LYS A 39 5.50 -12.40 3.71
N ARG A 40 4.95 -13.62 3.77
CA ARG A 40 3.52 -13.88 3.53
C ARG A 40 2.64 -13.26 4.61
N GLU A 41 3.05 -13.35 5.86
CA GLU A 41 2.32 -12.75 6.99
C GLU A 41 2.32 -11.23 6.89
N ARG A 42 3.44 -10.62 6.51
CA ARG A 42 3.54 -9.16 6.30
C ARG A 42 2.60 -8.66 5.20
N VAL A 43 2.55 -9.35 4.07
CA VAL A 43 1.60 -9.02 2.99
C VAL A 43 0.15 -9.14 3.48
N ARG A 44 -0.17 -10.19 4.26
CA ARG A 44 -1.50 -10.36 4.86
C ARG A 44 -1.84 -9.26 5.86
N MET A 45 -0.90 -8.86 6.72
CA MET A 45 -1.10 -7.78 7.68
C MET A 45 -1.30 -6.44 6.96
N ALA A 46 -0.47 -6.13 5.96
CA ALA A 46 -0.60 -4.91 5.18
C ALA A 46 -1.95 -4.85 4.44
N GLY A 47 -2.38 -5.95 3.81
CA GLY A 47 -3.65 -6.02 3.07
C GLY A 47 -4.91 -5.95 3.95
N ASN A 48 -4.82 -6.29 5.23
CA ASN A 48 -5.94 -6.20 6.18
C ASN A 48 -5.90 -4.95 7.06
N ALA A 49 -4.85 -4.12 6.96
CA ALA A 49 -4.72 -2.91 7.75
C ALA A 49 -5.51 -1.74 7.15
N VAL A 50 -5.82 -0.75 7.99
CA VAL A 50 -6.22 0.58 7.52
C VAL A 50 -4.95 1.37 7.22
N THR A 51 -4.94 2.16 6.15
CA THR A 51 -3.81 3.03 5.82
C THR A 51 -3.58 4.05 6.95
N PRO A 52 -2.33 4.30 7.38
CA PRO A 52 -2.03 5.25 8.45
C PRO A 52 -2.63 6.66 8.28
N PRO A 53 -2.62 7.31 7.09
CA PRO A 53 -3.25 8.63 6.94
C PRO A 53 -4.77 8.58 7.14
N THR A 54 -5.45 7.58 6.61
CA THR A 54 -6.90 7.42 6.78
C THR A 54 -7.24 7.16 8.24
N ALA A 55 -6.48 6.32 8.93
CA ALA A 55 -6.67 6.08 10.36
C ALA A 55 -6.54 7.39 11.16
N ARG A 56 -5.49 8.18 10.91
CA ARG A 56 -5.29 9.49 11.56
C ARG A 56 -6.50 10.40 11.38
N ASP A 57 -6.98 10.53 10.14
CA ASP A 57 -8.05 11.46 9.81
C ASP A 57 -9.39 11.01 10.44
N LEU A 58 -9.67 9.70 10.44
CA LEU A 58 -10.83 9.13 11.13
C LEU A 58 -10.78 9.38 12.64
N PHE A 59 -9.62 9.19 13.27
CA PHE A 59 -9.46 9.45 14.70
C PHE A 59 -9.60 10.94 15.03
N HIS A 60 -9.06 11.85 14.21
CA HIS A 60 -9.29 13.28 14.39
C HIS A 60 -10.78 13.63 14.34
N ALA A 61 -11.50 13.14 13.35
CA ALA A 61 -12.95 13.38 13.23
C ALA A 61 -13.71 12.81 14.46
N ALA A 62 -13.35 11.62 14.93
CA ALA A 62 -13.96 11.03 16.11
C ALA A 62 -13.68 11.84 17.39
N ILE A 63 -12.44 12.28 17.59
CA ILE A 63 -12.06 13.12 18.74
C ILE A 63 -12.79 14.46 18.69
N GLU A 64 -12.87 15.08 17.52
CA GLU A 64 -13.60 16.34 17.35
C GLU A 64 -15.08 16.19 17.74
N ALA A 65 -15.73 15.12 17.28
CA ALA A 65 -17.12 14.83 17.63
C ALA A 65 -17.33 14.59 19.14
N LEU A 66 -16.36 13.97 19.82
CA LEU A 66 -16.44 13.68 21.25
C LEU A 66 -16.12 14.89 22.14
N THR A 67 -15.34 15.85 21.65
CA THR A 67 -14.81 16.98 22.46
C THR A 67 -15.50 18.31 22.19
N LYS A 68 -16.14 18.48 21.02
CA LYS A 68 -16.94 19.68 20.68
C LYS A 68 -18.45 19.47 20.87
N SER A 69 -18.85 18.42 21.60
CA SER A 69 -20.23 18.18 22.03
C SER A 69 -20.57 18.89 23.33
#